data_AF-A0A7C2M1T7-F1
#
_entry.id   AF-A0A7C2M1T7-F1
#
_cell.length_a   1.000
_cell.length_b   1.000
_cell.length_c   1.000
_cell.angle_alpha   90.00
_cell.angle_beta   90.00
_cell.angle_gamma   90.00
#
_symmetry.space_group_name_H-M   'P 1'
#
loop_
_entity.id
_entity.type
_entity.pdbx_description
1 polymer ?
#
loop_
_entity_poly.entity_id
_entity_poly.type
_entity_poly.pdbx_seq_one_letter_code
_entity_poly.pdbx_strand_id
1 'polypeptide(L)'
;MLYKTEGIVLKSTEYEEADKIVTIYTKNYGKIKAIAKGVRKTKSKFGSSLEILTHSVFLFYKGRNIDIVSQSEILESFFSASKEVIKFAYAVNCIEIVNKLTEEREINIALFNLLKEVLHYLRNSKDPKLLTLSFKWQTMSILGYRPSLDHCCRCNKSLEEQKERYFNIKEGGLVCNNCLIKDKETDINVSIYFNKLVRKILTTPLSTISNATVPDQRIKELEKITDSYLTYHSEKSFKTDRFLKFL
;
A
#
# COMPACT_ATOMS: atom_id res chain seq x y z
N MET A 1 0.90 -0.41 -30.94
CA MET A 1 2.31 -0.61 -30.53
C MET A 1 2.35 -1.70 -29.48
N LEU A 2 3.25 -2.68 -29.61
CA LEU A 2 3.47 -3.71 -28.58
C LEU A 2 4.52 -3.25 -27.58
N TYR A 3 4.32 -3.55 -26.30
CA TYR A 3 5.32 -3.29 -25.28
C TYR A 3 5.23 -4.31 -24.14
N LYS A 4 6.37 -4.57 -23.49
CA LYS A 4 6.54 -5.61 -22.46
C LYS A 4 6.94 -4.97 -21.14
N THR A 5 6.37 -5.42 -20.03
CA THR A 5 6.72 -4.96 -18.68
C THR A 5 6.32 -5.99 -17.63
N GLU A 6 7.03 -6.01 -16.51
CA GLU A 6 6.55 -6.64 -15.28
C GLU A 6 5.38 -5.85 -14.70
N GLY A 7 4.44 -6.55 -14.06
CA GLY A 7 3.30 -5.93 -13.39
C GLY A 7 2.66 -6.83 -12.34
N ILE A 8 2.00 -6.21 -11.37
CA ILE A 8 1.21 -6.88 -10.32
C ILE A 8 -0.27 -6.58 -10.56
N VAL A 9 -1.10 -7.61 -10.62
CA VAL A 9 -2.55 -7.44 -10.79
C VAL A 9 -3.16 -6.90 -9.50
N LEU A 10 -3.70 -5.68 -9.59
CA LEU A 10 -4.39 -5.00 -8.49
C LEU A 10 -5.88 -5.31 -8.44
N LYS A 11 -6.49 -5.49 -9.62
CA LYS A 11 -7.92 -5.77 -9.76
C LYS A 11 -8.14 -6.64 -10.99
N SER A 12 -9.04 -7.60 -10.85
CA SER A 12 -9.50 -8.46 -11.94
C SER A 12 -11.03 -8.50 -11.89
N THR A 13 -11.69 -8.24 -13.01
CA THR A 13 -13.15 -8.19 -13.08
C THR A 13 -13.62 -8.85 -14.36
N GLU A 14 -14.63 -9.71 -14.24
CA GLU A 14 -15.24 -10.35 -15.39
C GLU A 14 -15.85 -9.31 -16.33
N TYR A 15 -15.72 -9.55 -17.63
CA TYR A 15 -16.24 -8.67 -18.66
C TYR A 15 -16.78 -9.50 -19.82
N GLU A 16 -17.98 -9.18 -20.28
CA GLU A 16 -18.69 -9.95 -21.31
C GLU A 16 -18.72 -11.46 -20.98
N GLU A 17 -18.82 -12.33 -21.99
CA GLU A 17 -18.97 -13.78 -21.80
C GLU A 17 -17.64 -14.51 -21.58
N ALA A 18 -16.51 -13.99 -22.04
CA ALA A 18 -15.25 -14.72 -21.94
C ALA A 18 -14.05 -13.86 -21.54
N ASP A 19 -14.24 -12.57 -21.27
CA ASP A 19 -13.15 -11.61 -21.14
C ASP A 19 -12.98 -11.16 -19.68
N LYS A 20 -11.85 -10.52 -19.39
CA LYS A 20 -11.63 -9.83 -18.11
C LYS A 20 -11.08 -8.43 -18.36
N ILE A 21 -11.51 -7.47 -17.54
CA ILE A 21 -10.82 -6.20 -17.36
C ILE A 21 -9.91 -6.33 -16.15
N VAL A 22 -8.63 -6.05 -16.37
CA VAL A 22 -7.59 -6.08 -15.34
C VAL A 22 -6.99 -4.70 -15.13
N THR A 23 -6.68 -4.39 -13.87
CA THR A 23 -5.87 -3.23 -13.50
C THR A 23 -4.55 -3.75 -12.96
N ILE A 24 -3.45 -3.35 -13.60
CA ILE A 24 -2.11 -3.87 -13.35
C ILE A 24 -1.22 -2.69 -13.00
N TYR A 25 -0.54 -2.76 -11.85
CA TYR A 25 0.51 -1.80 -11.54
C TYR A 25 1.81 -2.31 -12.14
N THR A 26 2.37 -1.58 -13.10
CA THR A 26 3.53 -2.01 -13.87
C THR A 26 4.78 -1.23 -13.51
N LYS A 27 5.92 -1.89 -13.59
CA LYS A 27 7.21 -1.32 -13.25
C LYS A 27 7.57 -0.12 -14.12
N ASN A 28 7.33 -0.22 -15.43
CA ASN A 28 7.85 0.73 -16.41
C ASN A 28 6.79 1.65 -17.02
N TYR A 29 5.50 1.44 -16.73
CA TYR A 29 4.40 2.19 -17.36
C TYR A 29 3.30 2.60 -16.36
N GLY A 30 3.58 2.53 -15.05
CA GLY A 30 2.62 2.90 -14.02
C GLY A 30 1.41 1.97 -13.97
N LYS A 31 0.29 2.49 -13.47
CA LYS A 31 -0.99 1.76 -13.46
C LYS A 31 -1.56 1.69 -14.89
N ILE A 32 -1.90 0.49 -15.33
CA ILE A 32 -2.50 0.21 -16.63
C ILE A 32 -3.82 -0.52 -16.44
N LYS A 33 -4.86 -0.03 -17.10
CA LYS A 33 -6.10 -0.78 -17.33
C LYS A 33 -6.04 -1.49 -18.68
N ALA A 34 -6.33 -2.79 -18.68
CA ALA A 34 -6.28 -3.60 -19.89
C ALA A 34 -7.43 -4.61 -19.97
N ILE A 35 -7.83 -4.97 -21.19
CA ILE A 35 -8.74 -6.08 -21.47
C ILE A 35 -7.94 -7.32 -21.87
N ALA A 36 -8.30 -8.47 -21.31
CA ALA A 36 -7.82 -9.77 -21.73
C ALA A 36 -8.99 -10.55 -22.36
N LYS A 37 -8.81 -10.98 -23.60
CA LYS A 37 -9.88 -11.62 -24.39
C LYS A 37 -9.84 -13.13 -24.28
N GLY A 38 -11.00 -13.78 -24.17
CA GLY A 38 -11.14 -15.24 -24.17
C GLY A 38 -10.53 -15.94 -22.95
N VAL A 39 -10.40 -15.24 -21.83
CA VAL A 39 -9.82 -15.73 -20.57
C VAL A 39 -10.57 -16.95 -20.02
N ARG A 40 -11.91 -17.02 -20.20
CA ARG A 40 -12.75 -18.13 -19.70
C ARG A 40 -12.88 -19.32 -20.66
N LYS A 41 -12.29 -19.24 -21.85
CA LYS A 41 -12.32 -20.37 -22.80
C LYS A 41 -11.42 -21.50 -22.27
N THR A 42 -11.80 -22.76 -22.50
CA THR A 42 -11.08 -23.94 -22.02
C THR A 42 -9.60 -23.98 -22.44
N LYS A 43 -9.26 -23.35 -23.57
CA LYS A 43 -7.89 -23.23 -24.11
C LYS A 43 -7.25 -21.86 -23.82
N SER A 44 -7.70 -21.15 -22.78
CA SER A 44 -7.18 -19.84 -22.42
C SER A 44 -5.69 -19.92 -22.07
N LYS A 45 -4.90 -19.07 -22.72
CA LYS A 45 -3.45 -18.93 -22.46
C LYS A 45 -3.12 -18.17 -21.17
N PHE A 46 -4.12 -17.58 -20.51
CA PHE A 46 -3.89 -16.68 -19.39
C PHE A 46 -3.82 -17.41 -18.04
N GLY A 47 -4.43 -18.58 -17.89
CA GLY A 47 -4.46 -19.30 -16.60
C GLY A 47 -4.81 -18.38 -15.42
N SER A 48 -4.05 -18.47 -14.33
CA SER A 48 -4.19 -17.61 -13.13
C SER A 48 -3.38 -16.30 -13.16
N SER A 49 -2.71 -16.00 -14.28
CA SER A 49 -1.81 -14.83 -14.38
C SER A 49 -2.52 -13.47 -14.29
N LEU A 50 -3.85 -13.48 -14.44
CA LEU A 50 -4.75 -12.33 -14.36
C LEU A 50 -5.53 -12.27 -13.03
N GLU A 51 -5.23 -13.15 -12.08
CA GLU A 51 -5.78 -13.06 -10.73
C GLU A 51 -5.05 -11.99 -9.91
N ILE A 52 -5.75 -11.40 -8.94
CA ILE A 52 -5.15 -10.41 -8.04
C ILE A 52 -3.97 -11.01 -7.28
N LEU A 53 -3.00 -10.16 -6.89
CA LEU A 53 -1.79 -10.61 -6.18
C LEU A 53 -0.89 -11.55 -6.99
N THR A 54 -1.05 -11.57 -8.31
CA THR A 54 -0.13 -12.26 -9.22
C THR A 54 0.83 -11.26 -9.85
N HIS A 55 2.14 -11.50 -9.70
CA HIS A 55 3.22 -10.78 -10.37
C HIS A 55 3.60 -11.54 -11.63
N SER A 56 3.47 -10.88 -12.77
CA SER A 56 3.71 -11.48 -14.09
C SER A 56 4.48 -10.52 -14.98
N VAL A 57 5.09 -11.07 -16.02
CA VAL A 57 5.51 -10.30 -17.19
C VAL A 57 4.35 -10.26 -18.17
N PHE A 58 4.00 -9.06 -18.64
CA PHE A 58 2.91 -8.84 -19.57
C PHE A 58 3.44 -8.30 -20.90
N LEU A 59 2.85 -8.79 -22.00
CA LEU A 59 2.94 -8.17 -23.32
C LEU A 59 1.61 -7.49 -23.62
N PHE A 60 1.63 -6.18 -23.81
CA PHE A 60 0.45 -5.38 -24.10
C PHE A 60 0.45 -4.92 -25.56
N TYR A 61 -0.73 -4.86 -26.15
CA TYR A 61 -0.98 -4.03 -27.31
C TYR A 61 -1.62 -2.71 -26.84
N LYS A 62 -0.94 -1.59 -27.11
CA LYS A 62 -1.44 -0.26 -26.77
C LYS A 62 -2.70 0.07 -27.56
N GLY A 63 -3.81 0.25 -26.86
CA GLY A 63 -5.10 0.64 -27.46
C GLY A 63 -5.32 2.15 -27.44
N ARG A 64 -6.49 2.59 -27.93
CA ARG A 64 -6.89 4.02 -27.88
C ARG A 64 -7.32 4.44 -26.48
N ASN A 65 -8.18 3.64 -25.85
CA ASN A 65 -8.76 3.94 -24.53
C ASN A 65 -8.37 2.91 -23.46
N ILE A 66 -8.17 1.66 -23.87
CA ILE A 66 -7.80 0.55 -23.00
C ILE A 66 -6.82 -0.34 -23.75
N ASP A 67 -5.80 -0.82 -23.05
CA ASP A 67 -4.82 -1.73 -23.65
C ASP A 67 -5.35 -3.15 -23.71
N ILE A 68 -4.73 -3.98 -24.53
CA ILE A 68 -5.07 -5.40 -24.64
C ILE A 68 -3.91 -6.21 -24.07
N VAL A 69 -4.19 -7.10 -23.12
CA VAL A 69 -3.22 -8.10 -22.69
C VAL A 69 -3.10 -9.14 -23.80
N SER A 70 -1.96 -9.14 -24.50
CA SER A 70 -1.72 -10.11 -25.57
C SER A 70 -1.10 -11.41 -25.05
N GLN A 71 -0.22 -11.34 -24.05
CA GLN A 71 0.43 -12.48 -23.41
C GLN A 71 0.77 -12.12 -21.97
N SER A 72 0.94 -13.15 -21.15
CA SER A 72 1.30 -13.04 -19.75
C SER A 72 2.05 -14.29 -19.31
N GLU A 73 3.07 -14.11 -18.49
CA GLU A 73 3.88 -15.17 -17.91
C GLU A 73 4.03 -14.90 -16.41
N ILE A 74 3.58 -15.84 -15.59
CA ILE A 74 3.64 -15.70 -14.13
C ILE A 74 5.09 -15.76 -13.69
N LEU A 75 5.54 -14.76 -12.93
CA LEU A 75 6.79 -14.80 -12.19
C LEU A 75 6.56 -15.32 -10.78
N GLU A 76 5.52 -14.80 -10.12
CA GLU A 76 5.18 -15.19 -8.75
C GLU A 76 3.68 -14.99 -8.50
N SER A 77 3.04 -16.01 -7.94
CA SER A 77 1.66 -15.92 -7.44
C SER A 77 1.69 -15.90 -5.92
N PHE A 78 1.54 -14.72 -5.31
CA PHE A 78 1.85 -14.57 -3.88
C PHE A 78 0.93 -15.40 -2.96
N PHE A 79 -0.32 -15.64 -3.36
CA PHE A 79 -1.33 -16.28 -2.50
C PHE A 79 -2.21 -17.33 -3.19
N SER A 80 -1.86 -17.80 -4.38
CA SER A 80 -2.74 -18.69 -5.19
C SER A 80 -3.14 -20.02 -4.53
N ALA A 81 -2.42 -20.45 -3.48
CA ALA A 81 -2.73 -21.66 -2.70
C ALA A 81 -2.68 -21.43 -1.17
N SER A 82 -2.66 -20.17 -0.74
CA SER A 82 -2.51 -19.85 0.69
C SER A 82 -3.80 -20.14 1.45
N LYS A 83 -3.70 -20.91 2.54
CA LYS A 83 -4.79 -21.08 3.52
C LYS A 83 -4.82 -19.95 4.57
N GLU A 84 -3.85 -19.05 4.52
CA GLU A 84 -3.69 -17.94 5.47
C GLU A 84 -4.59 -16.75 5.08
N VAL A 85 -5.88 -16.86 5.42
CA VAL A 85 -6.91 -15.86 5.10
C VAL A 85 -6.54 -14.46 5.62
N ILE A 86 -5.95 -14.38 6.81
CA ILE A 86 -5.56 -13.10 7.44
C ILE A 86 -4.48 -12.41 6.59
N LYS A 87 -3.40 -13.12 6.22
CA LYS A 87 -2.31 -12.55 5.41
C LYS A 87 -2.79 -12.19 4.00
N PHE A 88 -3.69 -12.98 3.43
CA PHE A 88 -4.34 -12.65 2.17
C PHE A 88 -5.12 -11.33 2.27
N ALA A 89 -5.90 -11.11 3.34
CA ALA A 89 -6.64 -9.87 3.53
C ALA A 89 -5.71 -8.64 3.62
N TYR A 90 -4.58 -8.75 4.32
CA TYR A 90 -3.56 -7.70 4.37
C TYR A 90 -2.90 -7.45 2.99
N ALA A 91 -2.68 -8.49 2.20
CA ALA A 91 -2.17 -8.36 0.84
C ALA A 91 -3.18 -7.64 -0.08
N VAL A 92 -4.48 -7.97 0.04
CA VAL A 92 -5.55 -7.27 -0.70
C VAL A 92 -5.64 -5.80 -0.29
N ASN A 93 -5.41 -5.47 0.98
CA ASN A 93 -5.32 -4.09 1.44
C ASN A 93 -4.17 -3.34 0.76
N CYS A 94 -2.98 -3.95 0.67
CA CYS A 94 -1.83 -3.32 0.01
C CYS A 94 -2.11 -2.98 -1.47
N ILE A 95 -2.72 -3.90 -2.23
CA ILE A 95 -3.08 -3.61 -3.63
C ILE A 95 -4.24 -2.61 -3.75
N GLU A 96 -5.20 -2.59 -2.81
CA GLU A 96 -6.26 -1.57 -2.80
C GLU A 96 -5.67 -0.18 -2.62
N ILE A 97 -4.71 -0.04 -1.70
CA ILE A 97 -3.99 1.20 -1.43
C ILE A 97 -3.30 1.70 -2.70
N VAL A 98 -2.44 0.88 -3.31
CA VAL A 98 -1.72 1.28 -4.54
C VAL A 98 -2.70 1.62 -5.66
N ASN A 99 -3.77 0.83 -5.82
CA ASN A 99 -4.77 1.09 -6.86
C ASN A 99 -5.46 2.46 -6.70
N LYS A 100 -5.74 2.87 -5.46
CA LYS A 100 -6.45 4.13 -5.15
C LYS A 100 -5.56 5.35 -5.08
N LEU A 101 -4.28 5.17 -4.78
CA LEU A 101 -3.31 6.27 -4.61
C LEU A 101 -2.48 6.60 -5.84
N THR A 102 -2.54 5.76 -6.88
CA THR A 102 -1.80 5.99 -8.12
C THR A 102 -2.72 6.42 -9.25
N GLU A 103 -2.23 7.20 -10.19
CA GLU A 103 -2.94 7.51 -11.42
C GLU A 103 -2.51 6.60 -12.57
N GLU A 104 -3.34 6.50 -13.61
CA GLU A 104 -2.99 5.72 -14.80
C GLU A 104 -1.77 6.33 -15.50
N ARG A 105 -0.85 5.47 -15.95
CA ARG A 105 0.38 5.83 -16.68
C ARG A 105 1.42 6.64 -15.89
N GLU A 106 1.23 6.86 -14.60
CA GLU A 106 2.24 7.49 -13.75
C GLU A 106 3.28 6.48 -13.26
N ILE A 107 4.54 6.65 -13.69
CA ILE A 107 5.62 5.72 -13.38
C ILE A 107 6.18 6.03 -11.99
N ASN A 108 6.12 5.06 -11.09
CA ASN A 108 6.80 5.12 -9.80
C ASN A 108 7.43 3.76 -9.47
N ILE A 109 8.70 3.62 -9.86
CA ILE A 109 9.48 2.37 -9.71
C ILE A 109 9.67 2.03 -8.22
N ALA A 110 9.85 3.04 -7.37
CA ALA A 110 10.03 2.85 -5.93
C ALA A 110 8.77 2.22 -5.30
N LEU A 111 7.58 2.74 -5.63
CA LEU A 111 6.32 2.18 -5.16
C LEU A 111 6.06 0.78 -5.72
N PHE A 112 6.43 0.52 -6.98
CA PHE A 112 6.30 -0.83 -7.55
C PHE A 112 7.15 -1.85 -6.79
N ASN A 113 8.42 -1.51 -6.51
CA ASN A 113 9.32 -2.36 -5.75
C ASN A 113 8.81 -2.56 -4.31
N LEU A 114 8.33 -1.50 -3.67
CA LEU A 114 7.76 -1.56 -2.32
C LEU A 114 6.53 -2.48 -2.25
N LEU A 115 5.61 -2.38 -3.23
CA LEU A 115 4.45 -3.27 -3.32
C LEU A 115 4.88 -4.73 -3.52
N LYS A 116 5.83 -4.98 -4.42
CA LYS A 116 6.37 -6.33 -4.65
C LYS A 116 6.96 -6.90 -3.35
N GLU A 117 7.76 -6.10 -2.64
CA GLU A 117 8.43 -6.49 -1.42
C GLU A 117 7.45 -6.82 -0.28
N VAL A 118 6.45 -5.96 -0.03
CA VAL A 118 5.46 -6.23 1.03
C VAL A 118 4.67 -7.50 0.75
N LEU A 119 4.28 -7.73 -0.51
CA LEU A 119 3.53 -8.94 -0.89
C LEU A 119 4.36 -10.21 -0.72
N HIS A 120 5.65 -10.15 -1.06
CA HIS A 120 6.56 -11.27 -0.87
C HIS A 120 6.72 -11.64 0.62
N TYR A 121 6.93 -10.65 1.49
CA TYR A 121 7.17 -10.89 2.92
C TYR A 121 5.91 -11.15 3.73
N LEU A 122 4.73 -10.65 3.31
CA LEU A 122 3.47 -10.89 4.03
C LEU A 122 3.15 -12.37 4.23
N ARG A 123 3.54 -13.23 3.28
CA ARG A 123 3.29 -14.68 3.35
C ARG A 123 3.87 -15.33 4.61
N ASN A 124 5.05 -14.86 5.03
CA ASN A 124 5.81 -15.43 6.15
C ASN A 124 5.99 -14.45 7.30
N SER A 125 5.31 -13.30 7.28
CA SER A 125 5.43 -12.28 8.34
C SER A 125 4.97 -12.85 9.69
N LYS A 126 5.73 -12.53 10.75
CA LYS A 126 5.32 -12.81 12.14
C LYS A 126 4.19 -11.89 12.60
N ASP A 127 4.13 -10.69 12.03
CA ASP A 127 3.14 -9.67 12.34
C ASP A 127 2.68 -9.00 11.02
N PRO A 128 1.65 -9.55 10.35
CA PRO A 128 1.18 -9.01 9.07
C PRO A 128 0.56 -7.61 9.20
N LYS A 129 0.07 -7.26 10.40
CA LYS A 129 -0.48 -5.94 10.70
C LYS A 129 0.62 -4.90 10.73
N LEU A 130 1.69 -5.13 11.49
CA LEU A 130 2.85 -4.24 11.54
C LEU A 130 3.45 -4.04 10.16
N LEU A 131 3.63 -5.13 9.40
CA LEU A 131 4.21 -5.07 8.07
C LEU A 131 3.35 -4.22 7.12
N THR A 132 2.03 -4.38 7.17
CA THR A 132 1.10 -3.58 6.35
C THR A 132 1.07 -2.11 6.76
N LEU A 133 1.03 -1.80 8.06
CA LEU A 133 1.12 -0.42 8.55
C LEU A 133 2.45 0.22 8.14
N SER A 134 3.54 -0.54 8.14
CA SER A 134 4.85 -0.09 7.68
C SER A 134 4.84 0.24 6.19
N PHE A 135 4.25 -0.63 5.37
CA PHE A 135 4.03 -0.39 3.96
C PHE A 135 3.20 0.88 3.70
N LYS A 136 2.14 1.13 4.50
CA LYS A 136 1.34 2.37 4.39
C LYS A 136 2.19 3.63 4.62
N TRP A 137 2.99 3.67 5.69
CA TRP A 137 3.87 4.82 5.97
C TRP A 137 4.94 5.03 4.90
N GLN A 138 5.58 3.94 4.44
CA GLN A 138 6.58 4.02 3.38
C GLN A 138 5.95 4.47 2.05
N THR A 139 4.74 3.99 1.73
CA THR A 139 3.96 4.43 0.56
C THR A 139 3.68 5.93 0.64
N MET A 140 3.17 6.43 1.78
CA MET A 140 2.91 7.86 1.99
C MET A 140 4.19 8.69 1.81
N SER A 141 5.32 8.22 2.35
CA SER A 141 6.61 8.89 2.16
C SER A 141 7.05 8.93 0.69
N ILE A 142 6.87 7.84 -0.07
CA ILE A 142 7.21 7.79 -1.50
C ILE A 142 6.33 8.75 -2.31
N LEU A 143 5.07 8.92 -1.92
CA LEU A 143 4.11 9.82 -2.57
C LEU A 143 4.24 11.28 -2.13
N GLY A 144 5.28 11.63 -1.36
CA GLY A 144 5.56 13.01 -0.94
C GLY A 144 4.88 13.45 0.37
N TYR A 145 4.16 12.56 1.05
CA TYR A 145 3.50 12.80 2.34
C TYR A 145 4.34 12.25 3.50
N ARG A 146 5.65 12.53 3.50
CA ARG A 146 6.52 12.11 4.60
C ARG A 146 6.26 13.00 5.82
N PRO A 147 5.95 12.42 7.00
CA PRO A 147 5.67 13.24 8.17
C PRO A 147 6.93 13.83 8.80
N SER A 148 6.81 15.02 9.42
CA SER A 148 7.86 15.57 10.30
C SER A 148 7.79 14.93 11.68
N LEU A 149 8.86 14.24 12.09
CA LEU A 149 8.90 13.44 13.34
C LEU A 149 9.99 13.87 14.33
N ASP A 150 10.86 14.80 13.94
CA ASP A 150 11.99 15.29 14.74
C ASP A 150 11.72 16.68 15.32
N HIS A 151 11.06 17.54 14.54
CA HIS A 151 10.82 18.94 14.87
C HIS A 151 9.32 19.26 14.85
N CYS A 152 8.92 20.22 15.67
CA CYS A 152 7.56 20.73 15.65
C CYS A 152 7.25 21.43 14.32
N CYS A 153 6.15 21.06 13.64
CA CYS A 153 5.75 21.66 12.36
C CYS A 153 5.48 23.17 12.43
N ARG A 154 5.19 23.71 13.62
CA ARG A 154 4.79 25.12 13.80
C ARG A 154 5.94 26.04 14.20
N CYS A 155 6.81 25.60 15.13
CA CYS A 155 7.91 26.43 15.65
C CYS A 155 9.31 25.89 15.33
N ASN A 156 9.41 24.75 14.64
CA ASN A 156 10.66 24.10 14.26
C ASN A 156 11.61 23.70 15.41
N LYS A 157 11.15 23.76 16.67
CA LYS A 157 11.93 23.27 17.82
C LYS A 157 11.99 21.74 17.83
N SER A 158 13.14 21.20 18.26
CA SER A 158 13.32 19.76 18.47
C SER A 158 12.33 19.23 19.51
N LEU A 159 11.81 18.03 19.25
CA LEU A 159 10.87 17.30 20.11
C LEU A 159 11.51 16.14 20.86
N GLU A 160 12.82 15.97 20.77
CA GLU A 160 13.53 14.83 21.35
C GLU A 160 13.35 14.73 22.87
N GLU A 161 13.46 15.86 23.57
CA GLU A 161 13.38 15.97 25.03
C GLU A 161 11.95 16.22 25.56
N GLN A 162 10.97 16.44 24.67
CA GLN A 162 9.60 16.80 25.05
C GLN A 162 8.81 15.56 25.47
N LYS A 163 8.31 15.51 26.71
CA LYS A 163 7.48 14.39 27.18
C LYS A 163 6.14 14.33 26.44
N GLU A 164 5.50 15.47 26.26
CA GLU A 164 4.23 15.61 25.56
C GLU A 164 4.45 16.04 24.11
N ARG A 165 3.78 15.34 23.19
CA ARG A 165 3.84 15.60 21.76
C ARG A 165 2.52 15.21 21.13
N TYR A 166 2.15 15.94 20.10
CA TYR A 166 0.91 15.71 19.36
C TYR A 166 1.25 15.43 17.92
N PHE A 167 0.46 14.62 17.23
CA PHE A 167 0.55 14.44 15.79
C PHE A 167 -0.62 15.16 15.16
N ASN A 168 -0.33 16.19 14.37
CA ASN A 168 -1.35 16.88 13.58
C ASN A 168 -1.48 16.20 12.22
N ILE A 169 -2.67 15.67 11.96
CA ILE A 169 -2.96 14.95 10.71
C ILE A 169 -2.83 15.87 9.49
N LYS A 170 -3.24 17.14 9.60
CA LYS A 170 -3.29 18.07 8.46
C LYS A 170 -1.93 18.66 8.12
N GLU A 171 -1.19 19.07 9.15
CA GLU A 171 0.15 19.64 9.04
C GLU A 171 1.23 18.58 8.82
N GLY A 172 0.85 17.30 8.86
CA GLY A 172 1.73 16.20 8.49
C GLY A 172 2.93 16.03 9.41
N GLY A 173 2.72 16.11 10.72
CA GLY A 173 3.81 15.84 11.64
C GLY A 173 3.51 16.23 13.07
N LEU A 174 4.57 16.33 13.85
CA LEU A 174 4.46 16.54 15.27
C LEU A 174 4.32 18.02 15.64
N VAL A 175 3.58 18.25 16.73
CA VAL A 175 3.36 19.56 17.35
C VAL A 175 3.78 19.47 18.81
N CYS A 176 4.57 20.44 19.28
CA CYS A 176 4.96 20.56 20.68
C CYS A 176 3.81 21.11 21.54
N ASN A 177 3.87 20.89 22.85
CA ASN A 177 2.84 21.40 23.77
C ASN A 177 2.64 22.92 23.68
N ASN A 178 3.72 23.70 23.50
CA ASN A 178 3.66 25.16 23.37
C ASN A 178 2.92 25.63 22.11
N CYS A 179 2.84 24.78 21.09
CA CYS A 179 2.15 25.10 19.84
C CYS A 179 0.78 24.43 19.75
N LEU A 180 0.33 23.71 20.77
CA LEU A 180 -0.97 23.04 20.79
C LEU A 180 -2.11 24.06 20.71
N ILE A 181 -3.08 23.81 19.84
CA ILE A 181 -4.31 24.61 19.76
C ILE A 181 -5.45 23.75 20.32
N LYS A 182 -5.87 24.02 21.56
CA LYS A 182 -6.77 23.15 22.34
C LYS A 182 -8.15 22.91 21.72
N ASP A 183 -8.61 23.79 20.83
CA ASP A 183 -9.95 23.72 20.22
C ASP A 183 -9.97 23.08 18.81
N LYS A 184 -8.87 22.45 18.37
CA LYS A 184 -8.83 21.72 17.09
C LYS A 184 -8.74 20.22 17.31
N GLU A 185 -9.74 19.48 16.83
CA GLU A 185 -9.78 18.00 16.82
C GLU A 185 -8.63 17.32 16.05
N THR A 186 -7.75 18.10 15.40
CA THR A 186 -6.67 17.60 14.55
C THR A 186 -5.37 17.30 15.28
N ASP A 187 -5.16 17.85 16.48
CA ASP A 187 -3.96 17.63 17.29
C ASP A 187 -4.16 16.39 18.18
N ILE A 188 -3.66 15.23 17.76
CA ILE A 188 -3.84 13.96 18.50
C ILE A 188 -2.65 13.78 19.44
N ASN A 189 -2.87 13.57 20.74
CA ASN A 189 -1.77 13.21 21.66
C ASN A 189 -1.18 11.85 21.27
N VAL A 190 0.14 11.76 21.14
CA VAL A 190 0.82 10.52 20.72
C VAL A 190 1.97 10.16 21.64
N SER A 191 2.18 8.86 21.83
CA SER A 191 3.26 8.35 22.66
C SER A 191 4.64 8.58 22.03
N ILE A 192 5.67 8.59 22.88
CA ILE A 192 7.08 8.56 22.44
C ILE A 192 7.35 7.31 21.60
N TYR A 193 6.70 6.20 21.94
CA TYR A 193 6.84 4.94 21.22
C TYR A 193 6.32 5.05 19.79
N PHE A 194 5.15 5.65 19.57
CA PHE A 194 4.63 5.91 18.23
C PHE A 194 5.62 6.69 17.38
N ASN A 195 6.12 7.84 17.88
CA ASN A 195 7.12 8.64 17.18
C ASN A 195 8.35 7.79 16.80
N LYS A 196 8.96 7.10 17.77
CA LYS A 196 10.15 6.26 17.52
C LYS A 196 9.86 5.14 16.53
N LEU A 197 8.69 4.52 16.62
CA LEU A 197 8.29 3.42 15.74
C LEU A 197 8.11 3.91 14.30
N VAL A 198 7.41 5.01 14.06
CA VAL A 198 7.24 5.55 12.69
C VAL A 198 8.58 5.99 12.11
N ARG A 199 9.45 6.65 12.89
CA ARG A 199 10.83 6.98 12.46
C ARG A 199 11.60 5.73 12.03
N LYS A 200 11.52 4.66 12.83
CA LYS A 200 12.16 3.38 12.53
C LYS A 200 11.56 2.73 11.28
N ILE A 201 10.22 2.67 11.17
CA ILE A 201 9.51 2.15 10.00
C ILE A 201 9.98 2.85 8.71
N LEU A 202 10.08 4.17 8.71
CA LEU A 202 10.44 4.97 7.55
C LEU A 202 11.90 4.81 7.08
N THR A 203 12.73 4.10 7.84
CA THR A 203 14.16 3.90 7.56
C THR A 203 14.58 2.43 7.58
N THR A 204 13.65 1.52 7.90
CA THR A 204 13.92 0.08 8.00
C THR A 204 13.34 -0.66 6.79
N PRO A 205 14.12 -1.50 6.10
CA PRO A 205 13.60 -2.35 5.01
C PRO A 205 12.49 -3.30 5.49
N LEU A 206 11.51 -3.59 4.61
CA LEU A 206 10.38 -4.46 4.97
C LEU A 206 10.83 -5.88 5.31
N SER A 207 11.93 -6.35 4.71
CA SER A 207 12.59 -7.62 5.05
C SER A 207 12.97 -7.77 6.52
N THR A 208 13.34 -6.66 7.18
CA THR A 208 13.65 -6.66 8.62
C THR A 208 12.37 -6.58 9.44
N ILE A 209 11.41 -5.75 9.01
CA ILE A 209 10.13 -5.56 9.70
C ILE A 209 9.30 -6.85 9.71
N SER A 210 9.34 -7.66 8.64
CA SER A 210 8.57 -8.91 8.55
C SER A 210 8.91 -9.95 9.63
N ASN A 211 10.07 -9.80 10.26
CA ASN A 211 10.56 -10.67 11.34
C ASN A 211 10.35 -10.09 12.74
N ALA A 212 9.84 -8.86 12.83
CA ALA A 212 9.56 -8.16 14.08
C ALA A 212 8.10 -8.35 14.53
N THR A 213 7.84 -8.08 15.80
CA THR A 213 6.51 -8.04 16.39
C THR A 213 6.39 -6.80 17.28
N VAL A 214 5.17 -6.27 17.41
CA VAL A 214 4.87 -5.15 18.31
C VAL A 214 3.70 -5.53 19.21
N PRO A 215 3.75 -5.23 20.53
CA PRO A 215 2.63 -5.51 21.42
C PRO A 215 1.33 -4.83 20.96
N ASP A 216 0.20 -5.54 21.04
CA ASP A 216 -1.12 -5.10 20.52
C ASP A 216 -1.55 -3.72 21.00
N GLN A 217 -1.26 -3.37 22.27
CA GLN A 217 -1.64 -2.06 22.79
C GLN A 217 -0.95 -0.92 22.02
N ARG A 218 0.29 -1.13 21.60
CA ARG A 218 1.08 -0.13 20.87
C ARG A 218 0.74 -0.10 19.38
N ILE A 219 0.33 -1.23 18.82
CA ILE A 219 -0.06 -1.28 17.40
C ILE A 219 -1.38 -0.56 17.12
N LYS A 220 -2.29 -0.49 18.10
CA LYS A 220 -3.58 0.24 17.98
C LYS A 220 -3.39 1.74 17.80
N GLU A 221 -2.44 2.36 18.51
CA GLU A 221 -2.11 3.77 18.33
C GLU A 221 -1.56 4.03 16.92
N LEU A 222 -0.62 3.19 16.47
CA LEU A 222 -0.07 3.24 15.12
C LEU A 222 -1.18 3.12 14.06
N GLU A 223 -2.04 2.10 14.16
CA GLU A 223 -3.15 1.88 13.22
C GLU A 223 -4.09 3.08 13.14
N LYS A 224 -4.55 3.60 14.29
CA LYS A 224 -5.47 4.74 14.35
C LYS A 224 -4.90 5.96 13.62
N ILE A 225 -3.63 6.30 13.89
CA ILE A 225 -3.00 7.48 13.30
C ILE A 225 -2.70 7.23 11.82
N THR A 226 -2.26 6.03 11.45
CA THR A 226 -1.99 5.65 10.05
C THR A 226 -3.25 5.78 9.20
N ASP A 227 -4.38 5.23 9.65
CA ASP A 227 -5.65 5.29 8.93
C ASP A 227 -6.15 6.74 8.78
N SER A 228 -6.04 7.54 9.84
CA SER A 228 -6.44 8.95 9.83
C SER A 228 -5.57 9.76 8.87
N TYR A 229 -4.25 9.52 8.90
CA TYR A 229 -3.26 10.19 8.07
C TYR A 229 -3.44 9.86 6.59
N LEU A 230 -3.56 8.55 6.29
CA LEU A 230 -3.79 8.05 4.94
C LEU A 230 -5.10 8.58 4.37
N THR A 231 -6.20 8.53 5.14
CA THR A 231 -7.52 9.01 4.70
C THR A 231 -7.49 10.51 4.41
N TYR A 232 -6.87 11.31 5.28
CA TYR A 232 -6.82 12.75 5.13
C TYR A 232 -6.04 13.17 3.88
N HIS A 233 -4.82 12.68 3.71
CA HIS A 233 -3.95 13.12 2.62
C HIS A 233 -4.27 12.49 1.26
N SER A 234 -4.93 11.34 1.23
CA SER A 234 -5.38 10.75 -0.02
C SER A 234 -6.77 11.21 -0.46
N GLU A 235 -7.56 11.75 0.48
CA GLU A 235 -9.00 11.98 0.31
C GLU A 235 -9.76 10.71 -0.15
N LYS A 236 -9.20 9.52 0.14
CA LYS A 236 -9.79 8.22 -0.17
C LYS A 236 -10.19 7.50 1.11
N SER A 237 -11.20 6.64 1.00
CA SER A 237 -11.49 5.60 1.98
C SER A 237 -11.07 4.24 1.45
N PHE A 238 -10.64 3.32 2.31
CA PHE A 238 -10.21 1.96 1.94
C PHE A 238 -11.18 0.95 2.54
N LYS A 239 -11.76 0.09 1.69
CA LYS A 239 -12.80 -0.85 2.11
C LYS A 239 -12.20 -1.95 2.98
N THR A 240 -11.01 -2.41 2.63
CA THR A 240 -10.28 -3.44 3.36
C THR A 240 -9.88 -2.99 4.76
N ASP A 241 -9.60 -1.70 4.99
CA ASP A 241 -9.31 -1.20 6.35
C ASP A 241 -10.47 -1.41 7.32
N ARG A 242 -11.72 -1.35 6.84
CA ARG A 242 -12.89 -1.67 7.68
C ARG A 242 -12.93 -3.14 8.02
N PHE A 243 -12.65 -4.01 7.06
CA PHE A 243 -12.64 -5.47 7.26
C PHE A 243 -11.53 -5.92 8.21
N LEU A 244 -10.32 -5.38 8.05
CA LEU A 244 -9.15 -5.74 8.86
C LEU A 244 -9.32 -5.40 10.34
N LYS A 245 -10.19 -4.44 10.69
CA LYS A 245 -10.51 -4.09 12.10
C LYS A 245 -11.30 -5.17 12.83
N PHE A 246 -11.90 -6.11 12.10
CA PHE A 246 -12.66 -7.24 12.67
C PHE A 246 -11.84 -8.54 12.78
N LEU A 247 -10.60 -8.54 12.28
CA LEU A 247 -9.65 -9.66 12.41
C LEU A 247 -8.81 -9.51 13.68
#